data_AF-A0A453GRD6-F1
#
_entry.id   AF-A0A453GRD6-F1
#
_cell.length_a   1.000
_cell.length_b   1.000
_cell.length_c   1.000
_cell.angle_alpha   90.00
_cell.angle_beta   90.00
_cell.angle_gamma   90.00
#
_symmetry.space_group_name_H-M   'P 1'
#
loop_
_entity.id
_entity.type
_entity.pdbx_description
1 polymer ?
#
loop_
_entity_poly.entity_id
_entity_poly.type
_entity_poly.pdbx_seq_one_letter_code
_entity_poly.pdbx_strand_id
1 'polypeptide(L)'
;LEAAQLMDWVGLGNILHTISTAAKFRDNTASCSIIDHLASKLMALTSTNCLPSIKKDTLDDMFFWDTRRRTMFYIHEIPKALNDNDFVTRVKNHAWPLPWDSKHFGLVKAMNDYREEVAVRDKHKGVNPGPEVLKQYHCNGQDPIHNVQCMSGAYTHQDKIEV
;
A
#
# COMPACT_ATOMS: atom_id res chain seq x y z
N LEU A 1 13.09 12.48 -37.71
CA LEU A 1 13.60 12.62 -36.32
C LEU A 1 12.64 11.97 -35.34
N GLU A 2 11.35 12.33 -35.35
CA GLU A 2 10.33 11.81 -34.43
C GLU A 2 10.12 10.30 -34.50
N ALA A 3 10.08 9.70 -35.71
CA ALA A 3 9.94 8.25 -35.85
C ALA A 3 11.14 7.46 -35.28
N ALA A 4 12.36 7.99 -35.41
CA ALA A 4 13.55 7.38 -34.83
C ALA A 4 13.52 7.47 -33.29
N GLN A 5 13.19 8.65 -32.75
CA GLN A 5 13.01 8.84 -31.31
C GLN A 5 11.93 7.91 -30.74
N LEU A 6 10.82 7.73 -31.46
CA LEU A 6 9.77 6.79 -31.05
C LEU A 6 10.30 5.36 -30.97
N MET A 7 11.05 4.90 -31.98
CA MET A 7 11.68 3.58 -31.97
C MET A 7 12.69 3.42 -30.84
N ASP A 8 13.46 4.46 -30.51
CA ASP A 8 14.41 4.42 -29.38
C ASP A 8 13.67 4.20 -28.05
N TRP A 9 12.54 4.88 -27.82
CA TRP A 9 11.74 4.69 -26.61
C TRP A 9 11.08 3.31 -26.54
N VAL A 10 10.55 2.82 -27.66
CA VAL A 10 10.04 1.44 -27.74
C VAL A 10 11.16 0.43 -27.47
N GLY A 11 12.36 0.68 -28.02
CA GLY A 11 13.57 -0.10 -27.76
C GLY A 11 13.95 -0.13 -26.29
N LEU A 12 13.92 1.02 -25.61
CA LEU A 12 14.12 1.11 -24.16
C LEU A 12 13.07 0.31 -23.39
N GLY A 13 11.80 0.36 -23.80
CA GLY A 13 10.74 -0.48 -23.23
C GLY A 13 11.05 -1.97 -23.31
N ASN A 14 11.50 -2.44 -24.48
CA ASN A 14 11.92 -3.84 -24.67
C ASN A 14 13.11 -4.23 -23.78
N ILE A 15 14.12 -3.37 -23.66
CA ILE A 15 15.28 -3.60 -22.78
C ILE A 15 14.83 -3.75 -21.31
N LEU A 16 13.97 -2.84 -20.84
CA LEU A 16 13.42 -2.92 -19.48
C LEU A 16 12.62 -4.21 -19.25
N HIS A 17 11.83 -4.64 -20.23
CA HIS A 17 11.10 -5.89 -20.16
C HIS A 17 12.03 -7.11 -20.05
N THR A 18 13.13 -7.12 -20.82
CA THR A 18 14.16 -8.17 -20.75
C THR A 18 14.84 -8.18 -19.37
N ILE A 19 15.21 -7.02 -18.83
CA ILE A 19 15.81 -6.89 -17.49
C ILE A 19 14.85 -7.44 -16.43
N SER A 20 13.59 -7.03 -16.46
CA SER A 20 12.56 -7.52 -15.53
C SER A 20 12.41 -9.04 -15.60
N THR A 21 12.30 -9.60 -16.80
CA THR A 21 12.17 -11.04 -17.02
C THR A 21 13.38 -11.80 -16.49
N ALA A 22 14.59 -11.31 -16.77
CA ALA A 22 15.82 -11.92 -16.29
C ALA A 22 15.96 -11.84 -14.76
N ALA A 23 15.54 -10.73 -14.14
CA ALA A 23 15.54 -10.58 -12.69
C ALA A 23 14.60 -11.58 -12.01
N LYS A 24 13.36 -11.69 -12.50
CA LYS A 24 12.36 -12.65 -11.99
C LYS A 24 12.77 -14.11 -12.19
N PHE A 25 13.50 -14.40 -13.28
CA PHE A 25 14.03 -15.73 -13.53
C PHE A 25 15.11 -16.11 -12.50
N ARG A 26 15.94 -15.16 -12.09
CA ARG A 26 17.00 -15.38 -11.08
C ARG A 26 16.46 -15.42 -9.66
N ASP A 27 15.46 -14.61 -9.36
CA ASP A 27 14.80 -14.51 -8.06
C ASP A 27 13.29 -14.35 -8.26
N ASN A 28 12.55 -15.42 -7.96
CA ASN A 28 11.10 -15.45 -8.11
C ASN A 28 10.37 -14.56 -7.10
N THR A 29 11.08 -13.99 -6.12
CA THR A 29 10.54 -13.02 -5.15
C THR A 29 10.81 -11.56 -5.55
N ALA A 30 11.58 -11.32 -6.61
CA ALA A 30 11.92 -9.98 -7.05
C ALA A 30 10.68 -9.20 -7.53
N SER A 31 10.33 -8.12 -6.84
CA SER A 31 9.28 -7.21 -7.28
C SER A 31 9.80 -6.27 -8.37
N CYS A 32 9.40 -6.53 -9.61
CA CYS A 32 9.77 -5.70 -10.78
C CYS A 32 8.58 -4.92 -11.34
N SER A 33 7.49 -4.76 -10.58
CA SER A 33 6.21 -4.22 -11.07
C SER A 33 6.34 -2.84 -11.73
N ILE A 34 7.19 -1.97 -11.22
CA ILE A 34 7.42 -0.62 -11.76
C ILE A 34 8.15 -0.68 -13.09
N ILE A 35 9.16 -1.56 -13.18
CA ILE A 35 9.92 -1.79 -14.41
C ILE A 35 8.98 -2.38 -15.47
N ASP A 36 8.13 -3.35 -15.10
CA ASP A 36 7.13 -3.94 -15.99
C ASP A 36 6.15 -2.90 -16.51
N HIS A 37 5.64 -2.05 -15.62
CA HIS A 37 4.65 -1.03 -15.97
C HIS A 37 5.25 0.03 -16.89
N LEU A 38 6.46 0.51 -16.59
CA LEU A 38 7.18 1.44 -17.46
C LEU A 38 7.50 0.81 -18.81
N ALA A 39 8.02 -0.43 -18.82
CA ALA A 39 8.31 -1.16 -20.05
C ALA A 39 7.07 -1.28 -20.93
N SER A 40 5.94 -1.69 -20.37
CA SER A 40 4.66 -1.81 -21.09
C SER A 40 4.21 -0.47 -21.69
N LYS A 41 4.26 0.62 -20.92
CA LYS A 41 3.91 1.97 -21.41
C LYS A 41 4.82 2.43 -22.55
N LEU A 42 6.12 2.19 -22.45
CA LEU A 42 7.09 2.56 -23.48
C LEU A 42 6.97 1.71 -24.75
N MET A 43 6.70 0.40 -24.62
CA MET A 43 6.47 -0.48 -25.76
C MET A 43 5.18 -0.15 -26.52
N ALA A 44 4.17 0.37 -25.82
CA ALA A 44 2.89 0.79 -26.39
C ALA A 44 2.88 2.24 -26.89
N LEU A 45 4.02 2.93 -26.92
CA LEU A 45 4.10 4.31 -27.39
C LEU A 45 3.70 4.44 -28.86
N THR A 46 2.74 5.32 -29.12
CA THR A 46 2.32 5.71 -30.47
C THR A 46 2.77 7.13 -30.84
N SER A 47 3.16 7.94 -29.85
CA SER A 47 3.67 9.31 -30.02
C SER A 47 4.56 9.71 -28.84
N THR A 48 5.59 10.49 -29.10
CA THR A 48 6.49 11.04 -28.07
C THR A 48 5.80 12.06 -27.16
N ASN A 49 4.65 12.62 -27.57
CA ASN A 49 3.85 13.53 -26.76
C ASN A 49 3.27 12.88 -25.49
N CYS A 50 3.24 11.54 -25.42
CA CYS A 50 2.81 10.81 -24.23
C CYS A 50 3.90 10.69 -23.16
N LEU A 51 5.17 10.94 -23.50
CA LEU A 51 6.31 10.77 -22.58
C LEU A 51 6.20 11.60 -21.29
N PRO A 52 5.73 12.87 -21.30
CA PRO A 52 5.53 13.63 -20.07
C PRO A 52 4.53 12.96 -19.12
N SER A 53 3.43 12.41 -19.66
CA SER A 53 2.42 11.71 -18.87
C SER A 53 2.97 10.38 -18.33
N ILE A 54 3.68 9.60 -19.15
CA ILE A 54 4.33 8.37 -18.70
C ILE A 54 5.32 8.66 -17.58
N LYS A 55 6.17 9.69 -17.73
CA LYS A 55 7.11 10.13 -16.69
C LYS A 55 6.37 10.49 -15.40
N LYS A 56 5.30 11.28 -15.51
CA LYS A 56 4.50 11.68 -14.35
C LYS A 56 3.95 10.45 -13.63
N ASP A 57 3.29 9.55 -14.34
CA ASP A 57 2.70 8.35 -13.76
C ASP A 57 3.75 7.43 -13.13
N THR A 58 4.90 7.26 -13.78
CA THR A 58 6.00 6.43 -13.26
C THR A 58 6.58 7.01 -11.98
N LEU A 59 6.79 8.33 -11.93
CA LEU A 59 7.28 9.01 -10.73
C LEU A 59 6.22 9.12 -9.62
N ASP A 60 4.96 8.88 -9.96
CA ASP A 60 3.86 8.82 -8.99
C ASP A 60 3.74 7.46 -8.29
N ASP A 61 4.54 6.47 -8.67
CA ASP A 61 4.58 5.18 -7.98
C ASP A 61 5.16 5.33 -6.56
N MET A 62 4.59 4.58 -5.60
CA MET A 62 4.97 4.61 -4.18
C MET A 62 6.47 4.34 -3.95
N PHE A 63 7.13 3.60 -4.85
CA PHE A 63 8.58 3.40 -4.81
C PHE A 63 9.36 4.72 -4.79
N PHE A 64 8.93 5.71 -5.57
CA PHE A 64 9.58 7.03 -5.64
C PHE A 64 9.11 8.00 -4.56
N TRP A 65 8.13 7.63 -3.74
CA TRP A 65 7.65 8.50 -2.68
C TRP A 65 8.67 8.60 -1.56
N ASP A 66 8.94 9.84 -1.14
CA ASP A 66 9.67 10.10 0.09
C ASP A 66 8.85 9.72 1.34
N THR A 67 9.52 9.71 2.50
CA THR A 67 8.89 9.36 3.77
C THR A 67 7.68 10.23 4.08
N ARG A 68 7.76 11.54 3.82
CA ARG A 68 6.68 12.48 4.11
C ARG A 68 5.44 12.14 3.30
N ARG A 69 5.58 11.90 1.99
CA ARG A 69 4.48 11.55 1.10
C ARG A 69 3.85 10.22 1.50
N ARG A 70 4.66 9.20 1.82
CA ARG A 70 4.14 7.91 2.32
C ARG A 70 3.35 8.07 3.61
N THR A 71 3.87 8.84 4.57
CA THR A 71 3.16 9.13 5.83
C THR A 71 1.83 9.83 5.56
N MET A 72 1.81 10.88 4.73
CA MET A 72 0.58 11.60 4.41
C MET A 72 -0.46 10.72 3.71
N PHE A 73 -0.02 9.81 2.84
CA PHE A 73 -0.90 8.84 2.19
C PHE A 73 -1.60 7.94 3.23
N TYR A 74 -0.84 7.36 4.17
CA TYR A 74 -1.43 6.50 5.21
C TYR A 74 -2.30 7.27 6.21
N ILE A 75 -1.97 8.52 6.55
CA ILE A 75 -2.73 9.32 7.52
C ILE A 75 -4.01 9.91 6.91
N HIS A 76 -3.99 10.31 5.64
CA HIS A 76 -5.10 11.09 5.05
C HIS A 76 -5.81 10.39 3.90
N GLU A 77 -5.06 9.75 3.00
CA GLU A 77 -5.66 9.17 1.79
C GLU A 77 -6.31 7.81 2.06
N ILE A 78 -5.66 6.95 2.85
CA ILE A 78 -6.24 5.64 3.21
C ILE A 78 -7.56 5.79 4.00
N PRO A 79 -7.67 6.61 5.06
CA PRO A 79 -8.95 6.78 5.75
C PRO A 79 -10.05 7.32 4.85
N LYS A 80 -9.71 8.22 3.92
CA LYS A 80 -10.67 8.72 2.93
C LYS A 80 -11.12 7.59 1.99
N ALA A 81 -10.18 6.77 1.49
CA ALA A 81 -10.47 5.65 0.62
C ALA A 81 -11.27 4.54 1.32
N LEU A 82 -11.09 4.33 2.62
CA LEU A 82 -11.89 3.37 3.40
C LEU A 82 -13.38 3.73 3.49
N ASN A 83 -13.76 4.97 3.19
CA ASN A 83 -15.16 5.39 3.07
C ASN A 83 -15.76 5.12 1.67
N ASP A 84 -14.95 4.68 0.71
CA ASP A 84 -15.36 4.32 -0.64
C ASP A 84 -15.61 2.81 -0.76
N ASN A 85 -16.85 2.44 -1.10
CA ASN A 85 -17.28 1.05 -1.25
C ASN A 85 -16.51 0.31 -2.34
N ASP A 86 -16.12 0.98 -3.42
CA ASP A 86 -15.38 0.34 -4.52
C ASP A 86 -13.96 0.01 -4.06
N PHE A 87 -13.33 0.92 -3.32
CA PHE A 87 -12.03 0.66 -2.70
C PHE A 87 -12.11 -0.50 -1.71
N VAL A 88 -13.09 -0.47 -0.79
CA VAL A 88 -13.29 -1.55 0.19
C VAL A 88 -13.51 -2.90 -0.50
N THR A 89 -14.29 -2.92 -1.59
CA THR A 89 -14.53 -4.14 -2.38
C THR A 89 -13.23 -4.64 -3.02
N ARG A 90 -12.42 -3.75 -3.62
CA ARG A 90 -11.12 -4.11 -4.17
C ARG A 90 -10.17 -4.66 -3.12
N VAL A 91 -10.13 -4.05 -1.93
CA VAL A 91 -9.32 -4.55 -0.81
C VAL A 91 -9.78 -5.95 -0.42
N LYS A 92 -11.08 -6.19 -0.22
CA LYS A 92 -11.59 -7.52 0.15
C LYS A 92 -11.31 -8.60 -0.90
N ASN A 93 -11.30 -8.23 -2.17
CA ASN A 93 -11.09 -9.16 -3.29
C ASN A 93 -9.62 -9.36 -3.66
N HIS A 94 -8.70 -8.61 -3.06
CA HIS A 94 -7.27 -8.79 -3.29
C HIS A 94 -6.75 -10.07 -2.60
N ALA A 95 -5.72 -10.71 -3.18
CA ALA A 95 -5.15 -11.95 -2.66
C ALA A 95 -4.19 -11.69 -1.48
N TRP A 96 -4.76 -11.41 -0.31
CA TRP A 96 -3.98 -11.13 0.90
C TRP A 96 -3.33 -12.40 1.48
N PRO A 97 -2.09 -12.30 2.00
CA PRO A 97 -1.50 -13.35 2.81
C PRO A 97 -2.14 -13.36 4.20
N LEU A 98 -3.23 -14.10 4.37
CA LEU A 98 -3.93 -14.27 5.65
C LEU A 98 -3.39 -15.50 6.42
N PRO A 99 -3.30 -15.45 7.76
CA PRO A 99 -3.55 -14.28 8.61
C PRO A 99 -2.44 -13.23 8.49
N TRP A 100 -2.82 -11.97 8.32
CA TRP A 100 -1.86 -10.89 8.04
C TRP A 100 -1.11 -10.42 9.30
N ASP A 101 -1.71 -10.58 10.47
CA ASP A 101 -1.21 -10.11 11.76
C ASP A 101 -0.02 -10.92 12.30
N SER A 102 0.15 -12.16 11.82
CA SER A 102 1.21 -13.08 12.23
C SER A 102 2.64 -12.51 12.10
N LYS A 103 2.90 -11.68 11.09
CA LYS A 103 4.21 -11.04 10.85
C LYS A 103 4.36 -9.68 11.53
N HIS A 104 3.31 -9.19 12.17
CA HIS A 104 3.23 -7.84 12.73
C HIS A 104 2.82 -7.85 14.20
N PHE A 105 3.11 -8.93 14.93
CA PHE A 105 2.60 -9.15 16.29
C PHE A 105 2.82 -7.97 17.25
N GLY A 106 4.00 -7.33 17.21
CA GLY A 106 4.33 -6.19 18.07
C GLY A 106 3.46 -4.97 17.75
N LEU A 107 3.36 -4.63 16.47
CA LEU A 107 2.51 -3.53 16.01
C LEU A 107 1.03 -3.78 16.31
N VAL A 108 0.55 -5.00 16.05
CA VAL A 108 -0.84 -5.39 16.30
C VAL A 108 -1.18 -5.29 17.78
N LYS A 109 -0.27 -5.72 18.66
CA LYS A 109 -0.43 -5.56 20.11
C LYS A 109 -0.52 -4.08 20.49
N ALA A 110 0.44 -3.25 20.06
CA ALA A 110 0.43 -1.82 20.39
C ALA A 110 -0.84 -1.11 19.89
N MET A 111 -1.32 -1.47 18.69
CA MET A 111 -2.57 -0.94 18.15
C MET A 111 -3.80 -1.44 18.91
N ASN A 112 -3.84 -2.70 19.34
CA ASN A 112 -4.93 -3.23 20.15
C ASN A 112 -4.99 -2.56 21.51
N ASP A 113 -3.84 -2.42 22.19
CA ASP A 113 -3.72 -1.73 23.49
C ASP A 113 -4.27 -0.28 23.36
N TYR A 114 -3.84 0.46 22.33
CA TYR A 114 -4.36 1.80 22.04
C TYR A 114 -5.88 1.81 21.78
N ARG A 115 -6.40 0.86 20.99
CA ARG A 115 -7.84 0.77 20.67
C ARG A 115 -8.68 0.47 21.91
N GLU A 116 -8.18 -0.35 22.83
CA GLU A 116 -8.83 -0.60 24.12
C GLU A 116 -8.87 0.66 24.99
N GLU A 117 -7.75 1.36 25.13
CA GLU A 117 -7.69 2.62 25.89
C GLU A 117 -8.66 3.68 25.35
N VAL A 118 -8.69 3.85 24.02
CA VAL A 118 -9.64 4.72 23.33
C VAL A 118 -11.07 4.29 23.60
N ALA A 119 -11.37 2.99 23.52
CA ALA A 119 -12.72 2.49 23.78
C ALA A 119 -13.14 2.68 25.24
N VAL A 120 -12.25 2.43 26.21
CA VAL A 120 -12.52 2.65 27.64
C VAL A 120 -12.84 4.12 27.87
N ARG A 121 -12.02 5.02 27.33
CA ARG A 121 -12.21 6.47 27.47
C ARG A 121 -13.51 6.95 26.81
N ASP A 122 -13.71 6.62 25.54
CA ASP A 122 -14.72 7.28 24.71
C ASP A 122 -16.07 6.55 24.72
N LYS A 123 -16.08 5.22 24.79
CA LYS A 123 -17.31 4.40 24.75
C LYS A 123 -17.77 3.97 26.13
N HIS A 124 -16.85 3.64 27.03
CA HIS A 124 -17.17 3.20 28.39
C HIS A 124 -16.98 4.28 29.45
N LYS A 125 -16.72 5.53 29.04
CA LYS A 125 -16.64 6.73 29.90
C LYS A 125 -15.65 6.56 31.07
N GLY A 126 -14.53 5.88 30.82
CA GLY A 126 -13.49 5.60 31.82
C GLY A 126 -13.75 4.38 32.71
N VAL A 127 -14.89 3.70 32.55
CA VAL A 127 -15.17 2.45 33.27
C VAL A 127 -14.57 1.30 32.48
N ASN A 128 -13.68 0.51 33.11
CA ASN A 128 -13.06 -0.62 32.44
C ASN A 128 -14.08 -1.75 32.24
N PRO A 129 -14.48 -2.08 31.00
CA PRO A 129 -15.34 -3.23 30.76
C PRO A 129 -14.55 -4.54 30.90
N GLY A 130 -15.24 -5.67 31.01
CA GLY A 130 -14.57 -6.97 31.10
C GLY A 130 -13.73 -7.30 29.85
N PRO A 131 -12.67 -8.13 29.98
CA PRO A 131 -11.76 -8.45 28.87
C PRO A 131 -12.44 -8.95 27.59
N GLU A 132 -13.52 -9.72 27.71
CA GLU A 132 -14.26 -10.23 26.55
C GLU A 132 -14.95 -9.11 25.75
N VAL A 133 -15.35 -8.02 26.41
CA VAL A 133 -15.92 -6.84 25.74
C VAL A 133 -14.83 -6.05 25.03
N LEU A 134 -13.61 -6.01 25.56
CA LEU A 134 -12.50 -5.29 24.94
C LEU A 134 -11.98 -5.97 23.67
N LYS A 135 -11.96 -7.30 23.64
CA LYS A 135 -11.54 -8.09 22.46
C LYS A 135 -12.31 -7.74 21.19
N GLN A 136 -13.54 -7.23 21.28
CA GLN A 136 -14.31 -6.79 20.11
C GLN A 136 -13.66 -5.60 19.36
N TYR A 137 -12.77 -4.86 20.04
CA TYR A 137 -12.03 -3.73 19.48
C TYR A 137 -10.66 -4.14 18.93
N HIS A 138 -10.29 -5.43 18.98
CA HIS A 138 -9.01 -5.90 18.44
C HIS A 138 -9.04 -5.94 16.91
N CYS A 139 -7.85 -5.85 16.32
CA CYS A 139 -7.65 -6.18 14.91
C CYS A 139 -7.99 -7.65 14.65
N ASN A 140 -8.53 -7.93 13.46
CA ASN A 140 -8.86 -9.28 13.02
C ASN A 140 -7.85 -9.67 11.95
N GLY A 141 -6.95 -10.60 12.26
CA GLY A 141 -5.94 -11.11 11.34
C GLY A 141 -6.49 -11.77 10.08
N GLN A 142 -7.77 -12.15 10.08
CA GLN A 142 -8.47 -12.73 8.92
C GLN A 142 -9.21 -11.70 8.07
N ASP A 143 -9.25 -10.44 8.50
CA ASP A 143 -9.93 -9.36 7.76
C ASP A 143 -8.89 -8.43 7.11
N PRO A 144 -8.79 -8.42 5.77
CA PRO A 144 -7.92 -7.48 5.05
C PRO A 144 -8.22 -6.00 5.32
N ILE A 145 -9.46 -5.65 5.63
CA ILE A 145 -9.81 -4.26 5.99
C ILE A 145 -9.14 -3.89 7.30
N HIS A 146 -9.10 -4.80 8.27
CA HIS A 146 -8.40 -4.56 9.53
C HIS A 146 -6.88 -4.45 9.33
N ASN A 147 -6.29 -5.08 8.30
CA ASN A 147 -4.89 -4.81 7.93
C ASN A 147 -4.69 -3.34 7.55
N VAL A 148 -5.46 -2.87 6.56
CA VAL A 148 -5.35 -1.50 6.03
C VAL A 148 -5.61 -0.46 7.13
N GLN A 149 -6.61 -0.70 7.97
CA GLN A 149 -6.92 0.14 9.13
C GLN A 149 -5.81 0.14 10.17
N CYS A 150 -5.22 -1.02 10.48
CA CYS A 150 -4.12 -1.14 11.43
C CYS A 150 -2.91 -0.35 10.96
N MET A 151 -2.50 -0.53 9.70
CA MET A 151 -1.35 0.18 9.13
C MET A 151 -1.58 1.69 9.08
N SER A 152 -2.74 2.15 8.59
CA SER A 152 -3.09 3.58 8.56
C SER A 152 -3.19 4.18 9.96
N GLY A 153 -3.80 3.46 10.91
CA GLY A 153 -3.90 3.86 12.31
C GLY A 153 -2.53 3.98 12.97
N ALA A 154 -1.59 3.10 12.65
CA ALA A 154 -0.24 3.14 13.17
C ALA A 154 0.51 4.43 12.77
N TYR A 155 0.40 4.85 11.51
CA TYR A 155 0.94 6.15 11.07
C TYR A 155 0.22 7.33 11.74
N THR A 156 -1.10 7.24 11.90
CA THR A 156 -1.92 8.33 12.46
C THR A 156 -1.70 8.53 13.97
N HIS A 157 -1.35 7.46 14.68
CA HIS A 157 -1.20 7.45 16.12
C HIS A 157 0.22 7.07 16.56
N GLN A 158 1.19 7.26 15.68
CA GLN A 158 2.59 6.88 15.92
C GLN A 158 3.13 7.42 17.25
N ASP A 159 2.77 8.65 17.63
CA ASP A 159 3.21 9.27 18.89
C ASP A 159 2.54 8.70 20.15
N LYS A 160 1.52 7.84 19.99
CA LYS A 160 0.70 7.26 21.08
C LYS A 160 0.82 5.75 21.18
N ILE A 161 1.42 5.10 20.18
CA ILE A 161 1.64 3.65 20.19
C ILE A 161 3.10 3.40 20.56
N GLU A 162 3.31 2.69 21.67
CA GLU A 162 4.64 2.21 22.05
C GLU A 162 4.92 0.92 21.27
N VAL A 163 5.78 1.00 20.25
CA VAL A 163 6.22 -0.14 19.43
C VAL A 163 7.66 -0.51 19.78
#